data_AF-A0A2V8Q5F0-F1
#
_entry.id   AF-A0A2V8Q5F0-F1
#
_cell.length_a   1.000
_cell.length_b   1.000
_cell.length_c   1.000
_cell.angle_alpha   90.00
_cell.angle_beta   90.00
_cell.angle_gamma   90.00
#
_symmetry.space_group_name_H-M   'P 1'
#
loop_
_entity.id
_entity.type
_entity.pdbx_description
1 polymer ?
#
loop_
_entity_poly.entity_id
_entity_poly.type
_entity_poly.pdbx_seq_one_letter_code
_entity_poly.pdbx_strand_id
1 'polypeptide(L)'
;MLATKGRFRTSIRFTFFFAIALLSQPTPSFGQKNAPPKSSLCTRQNTLDTINQQILGSRTFDKTIPRIAVLIRAADVLWPHDKEKARATFIEAFDLAAQDFKENGDVVGRTSASQYAARIPAPDQRYKVITAYAKRDSAAARKLTEQIAQEDLNNVDTNTSAGIESSRKAADKILSVAFTILPTDEATAITFARSSLRYAATIALPRFLFKLAAQNQAAADVFYIEALSAYGSTPMDQFLYLSSYPFGNTREAGDMPSTAYNQIPEGFTAPINLQRMFTQKLLARSQMALEMSAETVPNQRWSDQAQMWMALSRLEKQIAATLPDLADAAVQTRDKLYALLNPAVQKRATGSIGNDNPPKKSFDERVEAAEKLTNVDDRDRDLTFAITGSSKDETVERIVSVIDKISDAGVRESLANWYFFFHTQAVLKDKNFDEARKLASRVTELDQRVYLFTKIAEAALKENEDQTQTREMLNAIDADAAKAPKSIVTARALLALAHLYAKIDTIRGIEELASAVRVINNIEKPDFSQQFVMMKIEGKAFGSYAAFQTPGFNPETAFAEMSKLDFDGTLSQAASFTDKSLRSLTTIAVVEPCLAPAPKPSSATKPPKAKP
;
A
#
# COMPACT_ATOMS: atom_id res chain seq x y z
N MET A 1 40.63 -43.07 31.00
CA MET A 1 40.38 -44.20 30.08
C MET A 1 39.70 -43.66 28.82
N LEU A 2 40.44 -43.71 27.70
CA LEU A 2 40.08 -43.69 26.26
C LEU A 2 38.70 -43.12 25.84
N ALA A 3 38.61 -41.96 25.16
CA ALA A 3 38.71 -41.75 23.69
C ALA A 3 37.63 -42.52 22.90
N THR A 4 36.77 -41.90 22.08
CA THR A 4 37.10 -41.25 20.80
C THR A 4 35.99 -40.35 20.23
N LYS A 5 36.42 -39.41 19.39
CA LYS A 5 35.65 -38.47 18.53
C LYS A 5 34.96 -39.18 17.35
N GLY A 6 33.87 -38.61 16.86
CA GLY A 6 33.34 -38.87 15.52
C GLY A 6 32.43 -37.74 15.01
N ARG A 7 32.98 -36.82 14.21
CA ARG A 7 32.22 -35.86 13.37
C ARG A 7 31.80 -36.59 12.09
N PHE A 8 30.53 -36.49 11.69
CA PHE A 8 30.11 -36.69 10.30
C PHE A 8 29.34 -35.45 9.82
N ARG A 9 29.94 -34.76 8.85
CA ARG A 9 29.28 -33.78 7.98
C ARG A 9 28.87 -34.54 6.72
N THR A 10 27.60 -34.52 6.37
CA THR A 10 27.10 -35.02 5.08
C THR A 10 26.62 -33.84 4.25
N SER A 11 27.44 -33.42 3.29
CA SER A 11 27.05 -32.58 2.17
C SER A 11 26.34 -33.45 1.15
N ILE A 12 25.07 -33.16 0.85
CA ILE A 12 24.37 -33.73 -0.31
C ILE A 12 24.37 -32.65 -1.40
N ARG A 13 25.25 -32.82 -2.39
CA ARG A 13 25.17 -32.15 -3.70
C ARG A 13 24.34 -33.04 -4.62
N PHE A 14 23.12 -32.63 -4.97
CA PHE A 14 22.41 -33.22 -6.10
C PHE A 14 22.84 -32.49 -7.38
N THR A 15 23.60 -33.19 -8.20
CA THR A 15 23.92 -32.82 -9.58
C THR A 15 23.05 -33.72 -10.45
N PHE A 16 22.02 -33.19 -11.11
CA PHE A 16 21.29 -33.89 -12.15
C PHE A 16 21.62 -33.25 -13.49
N PHE A 17 22.43 -33.96 -14.28
CA PHE A 17 22.56 -33.77 -15.72
C PHE A 17 21.37 -34.48 -16.39
N PHE A 18 20.53 -33.74 -17.09
CA PHE A 18 19.64 -34.31 -18.11
C PHE A 18 19.84 -33.50 -19.40
N ALA A 19 20.57 -34.11 -20.33
CA ALA A 19 20.68 -33.62 -21.70
C ALA A 19 19.50 -34.17 -22.49
N ILE A 20 18.49 -33.34 -22.75
CA ILE A 20 17.42 -33.63 -23.71
C ILE A 20 17.75 -32.83 -24.97
N ALA A 21 18.15 -33.54 -26.03
CA ALA A 21 18.27 -32.99 -27.37
C ALA A 21 16.86 -32.85 -27.97
N LEU A 22 16.30 -31.64 -27.86
CA LEU A 22 15.08 -31.25 -28.57
C LEU A 22 15.44 -30.84 -30.01
N LEU A 23 14.95 -31.61 -30.97
CA LEU A 23 14.88 -31.22 -32.37
C LEU A 23 13.96 -30.00 -32.49
N SER A 24 14.56 -28.81 -32.60
CA SER A 24 13.88 -27.56 -32.90
C SER A 24 13.32 -27.61 -34.33
N GLN A 25 12.01 -27.81 -34.46
CA GLN A 25 11.32 -27.47 -35.69
C GLN A 25 11.30 -25.94 -35.85
N PRO A 26 11.48 -25.41 -37.08
CA PRO A 26 11.37 -23.98 -37.32
C PRO A 26 9.94 -23.54 -37.06
N THR A 27 9.76 -22.69 -36.04
CA THR A 27 8.51 -21.94 -35.85
C THR A 27 8.23 -21.12 -37.12
N PRO A 28 6.98 -21.07 -37.60
CA PRO A 28 6.62 -20.16 -38.67
C PRO A 28 6.94 -18.73 -38.20
N SER A 29 7.84 -18.08 -38.93
CA SER A 29 8.09 -16.64 -38.88
C SER A 29 6.76 -15.92 -39.06
N PHE A 30 6.15 -15.48 -37.96
CA PHE A 30 5.06 -14.51 -38.00
C PHE A 30 5.52 -13.32 -38.84
N GLY A 31 4.73 -13.00 -39.87
CA GLY A 31 5.04 -11.96 -40.83
C GLY A 31 5.43 -10.64 -40.16
N GLN A 32 6.32 -9.90 -40.81
CA GLN A 32 6.66 -8.52 -40.44
C GLN A 32 5.37 -7.77 -40.09
N LYS A 33 5.13 -7.53 -38.80
CA LYS A 33 4.12 -6.58 -38.34
C LYS A 33 4.55 -5.23 -38.89
N ASN A 34 3.94 -4.82 -40.01
CA ASN A 34 4.04 -3.45 -40.50
C ASN A 34 3.69 -2.54 -39.31
N ALA A 35 4.62 -1.67 -38.93
CA ALA A 35 4.36 -0.72 -37.87
C ALA A 35 3.09 0.08 -38.25
N PRO A 36 2.14 0.27 -37.34
CA PRO A 36 0.93 1.03 -37.64
C PRO A 36 1.31 2.41 -38.18
N PRO A 37 0.57 2.93 -39.18
CA PRO A 37 0.85 4.24 -39.74
C PRO A 37 0.87 5.29 -38.62
N LYS A 38 1.92 6.10 -38.57
CA LYS A 38 2.03 7.17 -37.58
C LYS A 38 0.98 8.24 -37.87
N SER A 39 0.05 8.45 -36.94
CA SER A 39 -0.94 9.54 -37.04
C SER A 39 -0.23 10.89 -37.19
N SER A 40 -0.74 11.74 -38.08
CA SER A 40 -0.26 13.13 -38.25
C SER A 40 -0.54 14.00 -37.03
N LEU A 41 -1.44 13.57 -36.13
CA LEU A 41 -1.74 14.26 -34.88
C LEU A 41 -0.70 13.93 -33.79
N CYS A 42 -0.04 12.78 -33.86
CA CYS A 42 0.99 12.36 -32.90
C CYS A 42 2.34 13.01 -33.22
N THR A 43 2.41 14.33 -33.05
CA THR A 43 3.66 15.11 -33.17
C THR A 43 3.98 15.80 -31.86
N ARG A 44 5.28 16.06 -31.62
CA ARG A 44 5.73 16.74 -30.40
C ARG A 44 5.01 18.08 -30.17
N GLN A 45 4.84 18.89 -31.22
CA GLN A 45 4.19 20.20 -31.11
C GLN A 45 2.71 20.06 -30.76
N ASN A 46 1.97 19.22 -31.50
CA ASN A 46 0.56 18.98 -31.23
C ASN A 46 0.35 18.42 -29.81
N THR A 47 1.24 17.56 -29.33
CA THR A 47 1.16 17.03 -27.96
C THR A 47 1.33 18.13 -26.92
N LEU A 48 2.35 18.98 -27.04
CA LEU A 48 2.56 20.09 -26.10
C LEU A 48 1.39 21.07 -26.12
N ASP A 49 0.86 21.39 -27.30
CA ASP A 49 -0.32 22.25 -27.45
C ASP A 49 -1.57 21.60 -26.84
N THR A 50 -1.75 20.30 -27.04
CA THR A 50 -2.86 19.53 -26.43
C THR A 50 -2.78 19.54 -24.91
N ILE A 51 -1.61 19.30 -24.32
CA ILE A 51 -1.41 19.36 -22.87
C ILE A 51 -1.73 20.76 -22.34
N ASN A 52 -1.29 21.80 -23.03
CA ASN A 52 -1.59 23.19 -22.68
C ASN A 52 -3.10 23.49 -22.73
N GLN A 53 -3.80 22.97 -23.75
CA GLN A 53 -5.25 23.06 -23.84
C GLN A 53 -5.93 22.34 -22.67
N GLN A 54 -5.43 21.17 -22.24
CA GLN A 54 -5.99 20.49 -21.06
C GLN A 54 -5.74 21.27 -19.76
N ILE A 55 -4.58 21.93 -19.59
CA ILE A 55 -4.33 22.83 -18.46
C ILE A 55 -5.36 23.97 -18.44
N LEU A 56 -5.54 24.66 -19.58
CA LEU A 56 -6.50 25.76 -19.68
C LEU A 56 -7.94 25.29 -19.48
N GLY A 57 -8.31 24.16 -20.09
CA GLY A 57 -9.63 23.55 -19.97
C GLY A 57 -9.97 23.12 -18.54
N SER A 58 -8.97 22.73 -17.75
CA SER A 58 -9.14 22.34 -16.34
C SER A 58 -9.75 23.44 -15.46
N ARG A 59 -9.64 24.71 -15.87
CA ARG A 59 -10.26 25.87 -15.19
C ARG A 59 -11.79 25.87 -15.25
N THR A 60 -12.37 25.08 -16.16
CA THR A 60 -13.83 24.93 -16.34
C THR A 60 -14.41 23.77 -15.53
N PHE A 61 -13.60 23.13 -14.70
CA PHE A 61 -14.04 21.99 -13.88
C PHE A 61 -14.79 22.48 -12.66
N ASP A 62 -15.92 21.85 -12.37
CA ASP A 62 -16.78 22.22 -11.25
C ASP A 62 -16.20 21.78 -9.89
N LYS A 63 -15.25 20.83 -9.90
CA LYS A 63 -14.64 20.25 -8.71
C LYS A 63 -13.14 20.56 -8.66
N THR A 64 -12.65 21.00 -7.51
CA THR A 64 -11.24 21.38 -7.29
C THR A 64 -10.29 20.19 -7.35
N ILE A 65 -10.61 19.08 -6.67
CA ILE A 65 -9.75 17.89 -6.61
C ILE A 65 -9.41 17.32 -8.00
N PRO A 66 -10.38 17.10 -8.92
CA PRO A 66 -10.08 16.65 -10.28
C PRO A 66 -9.21 17.64 -11.08
N ARG A 67 -9.39 18.96 -10.88
CA ARG A 67 -8.53 19.98 -11.50
C ARG A 67 -7.07 19.83 -11.04
N ILE A 68 -6.85 19.65 -9.73
CA ILE A 68 -5.51 19.42 -9.16
C ILE A 68 -4.86 18.19 -9.80
N ALA A 69 -5.60 17.09 -9.97
CA ALA A 69 -5.09 15.87 -10.58
C ALA A 69 -4.62 16.08 -12.04
N VAL A 70 -5.40 16.81 -12.85
CA VAL A 70 -5.02 17.17 -14.23
C VAL A 70 -3.76 18.04 -14.24
N LEU A 71 -3.68 19.05 -13.38
CA LEU A 71 -2.50 19.93 -13.31
C LEU A 71 -1.24 19.18 -12.89
N ILE A 72 -1.32 18.29 -11.89
CA ILE A 72 -0.22 17.42 -11.49
C ILE A 72 0.26 16.59 -12.69
N ARG A 73 -0.66 15.94 -13.40
CA ARG A 73 -0.31 15.07 -14.52
C ARG A 73 0.29 15.86 -15.69
N ALA A 74 -0.30 17.00 -16.04
CA ALA A 74 0.21 17.86 -17.09
C ALA A 74 1.61 18.40 -16.76
N ALA A 75 1.83 18.87 -15.53
CA ALA A 75 3.14 19.34 -15.07
C ALA A 75 4.21 18.24 -15.14
N ASP A 76 3.86 17.02 -14.72
CA ASP A 76 4.76 15.87 -14.76
C ASP A 76 5.22 15.54 -16.20
N VAL A 77 4.29 15.57 -17.16
CA VAL A 77 4.58 15.34 -18.59
C VAL A 77 5.35 16.50 -19.21
N LEU A 78 5.06 17.74 -18.85
CA LEU A 78 5.75 18.93 -19.37
C LEU A 78 7.19 19.05 -18.87
N TRP A 79 7.53 18.48 -17.70
CA TRP A 79 8.80 18.72 -17.02
C TRP A 79 10.05 18.56 -17.91
N PRO A 80 10.19 17.52 -18.76
CA PRO A 80 11.37 17.34 -19.61
C PRO A 80 11.42 18.30 -20.82
N HIS A 81 10.33 19.01 -21.11
CA HIS A 81 10.15 19.77 -22.35
C HIS A 81 9.99 21.27 -22.13
N ASP A 82 9.35 21.67 -21.05
CA ASP A 82 9.14 23.06 -20.64
C ASP A 82 9.11 23.12 -19.11
N LYS A 83 10.32 23.21 -18.52
CA LYS A 83 10.52 23.15 -17.07
C LYS A 83 9.86 24.33 -16.36
N GLU A 84 9.89 25.52 -16.95
CA GLU A 84 9.32 26.72 -16.35
C GLU A 84 7.80 26.60 -16.26
N LYS A 85 7.16 26.19 -17.35
CA LYS A 85 5.72 25.96 -17.38
C LYS A 85 5.29 24.81 -16.48
N ALA A 86 6.06 23.72 -16.44
CA ALA A 86 5.81 22.61 -15.53
C ALA A 86 5.87 23.06 -14.06
N ARG A 87 6.88 23.85 -13.67
CA ARG A 87 6.96 24.46 -12.33
C ARG A 87 5.75 25.33 -12.05
N ALA A 88 5.39 26.25 -12.95
CA ALA A 88 4.23 27.12 -12.78
C ALA A 88 2.93 26.30 -12.61
N THR A 89 2.78 25.21 -13.36
CA THR A 89 1.62 24.31 -13.28
C THR A 89 1.58 23.55 -11.95
N PHE A 90 2.73 23.10 -11.42
CA PHE A 90 2.80 22.52 -10.06
C PHE A 90 2.43 23.53 -8.97
N ILE A 91 2.87 24.78 -9.09
CA ILE A 91 2.50 25.84 -8.14
C ILE A 91 1.01 26.15 -8.23
N GLU A 92 0.42 26.27 -9.43
CA GLU A 92 -1.03 26.44 -9.60
C GLU A 92 -1.80 25.28 -8.93
N ALA A 93 -1.34 24.03 -9.11
CA ALA A 93 -1.93 22.87 -8.46
C ALA A 93 -1.83 22.95 -6.93
N PHE A 94 -0.70 23.41 -6.40
CA PHE A 94 -0.47 23.56 -4.97
C PHE A 94 -1.36 24.63 -4.36
N ASP A 95 -1.49 25.80 -5.00
CA ASP A 95 -2.31 26.90 -4.52
C ASP A 95 -3.79 26.50 -4.45
N LEU A 96 -4.28 25.76 -5.46
CA LEU A 96 -5.62 25.19 -5.45
C LEU A 96 -5.80 24.15 -4.33
N ALA A 97 -4.80 23.30 -4.10
CA ALA A 97 -4.84 22.33 -3.01
C ALA A 97 -4.82 23.01 -1.63
N ALA A 98 -4.09 24.12 -1.48
CA ALA A 98 -4.09 24.91 -0.27
C ALA A 98 -5.43 25.61 -0.02
N GLN A 99 -6.06 26.12 -1.08
CA GLN A 99 -7.42 26.68 -1.00
C GLN A 99 -8.45 25.61 -0.61
N ASP A 100 -8.44 24.45 -1.27
CA ASP A 100 -9.33 23.32 -0.96
C ASP A 100 -9.20 22.89 0.50
N PHE A 101 -7.97 22.81 1.01
CA PHE A 101 -7.73 22.49 2.41
C PHE A 101 -8.25 23.56 3.38
N LYS A 102 -8.14 24.85 3.04
CA LYS A 102 -8.70 25.94 3.86
C LYS A 102 -10.24 25.90 3.91
N GLU A 103 -10.88 25.50 2.82
CA GLU A 103 -12.35 25.42 2.72
C GLU A 103 -12.91 24.16 3.37
N ASN A 104 -12.25 23.01 3.17
CA ASN A 104 -12.79 21.69 3.52
C ASN A 104 -12.07 20.98 4.68
N GLY A 105 -10.84 21.37 5.01
CA GLY A 105 -10.01 20.74 6.04
C GLY A 105 -9.69 19.26 5.78
N ASP A 106 -9.35 18.53 6.85
CA ASP A 106 -9.21 17.08 6.80
C ASP A 106 -10.61 16.43 6.67
N VAL A 107 -10.94 15.90 5.50
CA VAL A 107 -12.21 15.18 5.28
C VAL A 107 -12.04 13.71 5.63
N VAL A 108 -12.96 13.16 6.44
CA VAL A 108 -12.98 11.72 6.78
C VAL A 108 -14.24 11.07 6.24
N GLY A 109 -14.08 10.20 5.25
CA GLY A 109 -15.16 9.39 4.69
C GLY A 109 -15.49 8.19 5.59
N ARG A 110 -16.72 7.66 5.44
CA ARG A 110 -17.14 6.39 6.04
C ARG A 110 -17.42 5.38 4.94
N THR A 111 -17.04 4.12 5.14
CA THR A 111 -17.32 3.03 4.18
C THR A 111 -18.80 2.63 4.12
N SER A 112 -19.58 2.96 5.15
CA SER A 112 -21.02 2.67 5.22
C SER A 112 -21.71 3.59 6.23
N ALA A 113 -23.04 3.47 6.34
CA ALA A 113 -23.83 4.11 7.38
C ALA A 113 -23.70 3.43 8.76
N SER A 114 -23.04 2.25 8.84
CA SER A 114 -22.86 1.50 10.07
C SER A 114 -22.04 2.28 11.10
N GLN A 115 -22.36 2.09 12.39
CA GLN A 115 -21.52 2.61 13.48
C GLN A 115 -20.12 2.00 13.50
N TYR A 116 -19.96 0.81 12.90
CA TYR A 116 -18.69 0.12 12.75
C TYR A 116 -17.96 0.47 11.46
N ALA A 117 -18.49 1.40 10.65
CA ALA A 117 -17.91 1.80 9.37
C ALA A 117 -16.43 2.20 9.53
N ALA A 118 -15.58 1.67 8.66
CA ALA A 118 -14.21 2.13 8.57
C ALA A 118 -14.19 3.62 8.19
N ARG A 119 -13.40 4.39 8.95
CA ARG A 119 -13.16 5.81 8.70
C ARG A 119 -11.92 5.93 7.83
N ILE A 120 -12.09 6.43 6.62
CA ILE A 120 -11.02 6.58 5.64
C ILE A 120 -10.75 8.07 5.47
N PRO A 121 -9.60 8.59 5.94
CA PRO A 121 -9.24 9.98 5.68
C PRO A 121 -9.06 10.18 4.17
N ALA A 122 -9.66 11.23 3.64
CA ALA A 122 -9.40 11.66 2.28
C ALA A 122 -7.93 12.13 2.18
N PRO A 123 -7.22 11.85 1.07
CA PRO A 123 -5.87 12.35 0.90
C PRO A 123 -5.83 13.88 0.89
N ASP A 124 -4.92 14.45 1.67
CA ASP A 124 -4.60 15.88 1.61
C ASP A 124 -3.97 16.20 0.25
N GLN A 125 -4.65 17.00 -0.57
CA GLN A 125 -4.21 17.27 -1.94
C GLN A 125 -2.89 18.04 -1.99
N ARG A 126 -2.55 18.81 -0.94
CA ARG A 126 -1.29 19.55 -0.89
C ARG A 126 -0.11 18.59 -0.91
N TYR A 127 -0.22 17.51 -0.14
CA TYR A 127 0.81 16.47 -0.07
C TYR A 127 0.82 15.58 -1.33
N LYS A 128 -0.30 15.42 -2.04
CA LYS A 128 -0.31 14.81 -3.39
C LYS A 128 0.50 15.63 -4.39
N VAL A 129 0.32 16.96 -4.42
CA VAL A 129 1.10 17.86 -5.27
C VAL A 129 2.58 17.82 -4.89
N ILE A 130 2.91 17.95 -3.60
CA ILE A 130 4.29 17.87 -3.09
C ILE A 130 4.95 16.56 -3.50
N THR A 131 4.26 15.43 -3.36
CA THR A 131 4.82 14.11 -3.73
C THR A 131 5.15 14.03 -5.22
N ALA A 132 4.25 14.54 -6.08
CA ALA A 132 4.51 14.56 -7.51
C ALA A 132 5.65 15.53 -7.86
N TYR A 133 5.66 16.72 -7.26
CA TYR A 133 6.68 17.73 -7.52
C TYR A 133 8.05 17.29 -7.01
N ALA A 134 8.13 16.59 -5.88
CA ALA A 134 9.38 16.12 -5.30
C ALA A 134 10.16 15.15 -6.19
N LYS A 135 9.46 14.40 -7.06
CA LYS A 135 10.09 13.54 -8.09
C LYS A 135 10.83 14.33 -9.16
N ARG A 136 10.58 15.63 -9.24
CA ARG A 136 11.07 16.54 -10.28
C ARG A 136 11.99 17.62 -9.71
N ASP A 137 11.62 18.19 -8.56
CA ASP A 137 12.38 19.18 -7.80
C ASP A 137 12.12 19.01 -6.29
N SER A 138 12.93 18.16 -5.66
CA SER A 138 12.83 17.85 -4.24
C SER A 138 13.06 19.07 -3.34
N ALA A 139 13.93 19.99 -3.74
CA ALA A 139 14.20 21.21 -2.99
C ALA A 139 12.98 22.14 -2.95
N ALA A 140 12.31 22.33 -4.09
CA ALA A 140 11.08 23.13 -4.15
C ALA A 140 9.93 22.47 -3.37
N ALA A 141 9.72 21.17 -3.54
CA ALA A 141 8.69 20.42 -2.83
C ALA A 141 8.89 20.45 -1.30
N ARG A 142 10.14 20.43 -0.84
CA ARG A 142 10.49 20.59 0.57
C ARG A 142 10.09 21.96 1.11
N LYS A 143 10.34 23.05 0.38
CA LYS A 143 9.93 24.39 0.81
C LYS A 143 8.41 24.48 1.00
N LEU A 144 7.64 23.86 0.11
CA LEU A 144 6.17 23.79 0.22
C LEU A 144 5.72 22.99 1.44
N THR A 145 6.43 21.92 1.77
CA THR A 145 6.15 21.11 2.97
C THR A 145 6.46 21.89 4.24
N GLU A 146 7.60 22.56 4.30
CA GLU A 146 7.99 23.42 5.42
C GLU A 146 7.00 24.58 5.60
N GLN A 147 6.50 25.16 4.51
CA GLN A 147 5.46 26.18 4.55
C GLN A 147 4.17 25.66 5.20
N ILE A 148 3.63 24.52 4.73
CA ILE A 148 2.41 23.93 5.30
C ILE A 148 2.59 23.64 6.78
N ALA A 149 3.71 23.02 7.13
CA ALA A 149 3.90 22.57 8.48
C ALA A 149 4.13 23.74 9.44
N GLN A 150 4.67 24.87 8.97
CA GLN A 150 4.71 26.12 9.74
C GLN A 150 3.32 26.76 9.88
N GLU A 151 2.51 26.76 8.82
CA GLU A 151 1.11 27.24 8.88
C GLU A 151 0.28 26.41 9.89
N ASP A 152 0.39 25.08 9.84
CA ASP A 152 -0.34 24.17 10.73
C ASP A 152 0.09 24.31 12.20
N LEU A 153 1.38 24.60 12.46
CA LEU A 153 1.89 24.84 13.82
C LEU A 153 1.50 26.22 14.37
N ASN A 154 1.54 27.27 13.54
CA ASN A 154 1.20 28.63 13.98
C ASN A 154 -0.28 28.78 14.39
N ASN A 155 -1.14 27.88 13.93
CA ASN A 155 -2.58 27.90 14.20
C ASN A 155 -2.99 27.15 15.48
N VAL A 156 -2.05 26.52 16.21
CA VAL A 156 -2.38 25.71 17.40
C VAL A 156 -1.33 25.89 18.50
N ASP A 157 -1.77 26.04 19.75
CA ASP A 157 -0.86 25.98 20.90
C ASP A 157 -0.27 24.57 21.05
N THR A 158 1.04 24.45 20.87
CA THR A 158 1.79 23.18 20.88
C THR A 158 1.76 22.45 22.22
N ASN A 159 1.39 23.13 23.31
CA ASN A 159 1.27 22.52 24.64
C ASN A 159 -0.12 21.92 24.92
N THR A 160 -1.05 22.04 23.97
CA THR A 160 -2.40 21.46 24.09
C THR A 160 -2.46 20.07 23.43
N SER A 161 -3.46 19.27 23.81
CA SER A 161 -3.75 18.00 23.13
C SER A 161 -4.00 18.19 21.62
N ALA A 162 -4.62 19.30 21.23
CA ALA A 162 -4.83 19.67 19.84
C ALA A 162 -3.50 19.97 19.12
N GLY A 163 -2.55 20.65 19.78
CA GLY A 163 -1.23 20.93 19.24
C GLY A 163 -0.39 19.67 19.01
N ILE A 164 -0.43 18.74 19.95
CA ILE A 164 0.25 17.43 19.82
C ILE A 164 -0.36 16.64 18.66
N GLU A 165 -1.68 16.62 18.52
CA GLU A 165 -2.36 15.93 17.42
C GLU A 165 -2.03 16.56 16.06
N SER A 166 -2.01 17.90 15.96
CA SER A 166 -1.58 18.62 14.76
C SER A 166 -0.13 18.26 14.38
N SER A 167 0.76 18.23 15.38
CA SER A 167 2.16 17.83 15.21
C SER A 167 2.29 16.39 14.69
N ARG A 168 1.54 15.44 15.25
CA ARG A 168 1.49 14.04 14.77
C ARG A 168 1.00 13.95 13.33
N LYS A 169 -0.07 14.67 12.99
CA LYS A 169 -0.60 14.71 11.61
C LYS A 169 0.44 15.23 10.62
N ALA A 170 1.19 16.27 10.98
CA ALA A 170 2.28 16.79 10.14
C ALA A 170 3.37 15.72 9.95
N ALA A 171 3.80 15.05 11.01
CA ALA A 171 4.78 13.95 10.92
C ALA A 171 4.29 12.82 10.00
N ASP A 172 3.03 12.39 10.14
CA ASP A 172 2.42 11.34 9.33
C ASP A 172 2.35 11.71 7.85
N LYS A 173 1.91 12.94 7.54
CA LYS A 173 1.81 13.43 6.15
C LYS A 173 3.20 13.50 5.50
N ILE A 174 4.21 14.01 6.21
CA ILE A 174 5.60 14.08 5.71
C ILE A 174 6.20 12.69 5.50
N LEU A 175 6.02 11.78 6.46
CA LEU A 175 6.50 10.39 6.33
C LEU A 175 5.78 9.64 5.22
N SER A 176 4.51 9.95 4.96
CA SER A 176 3.76 9.40 3.81
C SER A 176 4.36 9.83 2.46
N VAL A 177 4.78 11.09 2.33
CA VAL A 177 5.54 11.57 1.15
C VAL A 177 6.85 10.81 1.02
N ALA A 178 7.63 10.73 2.10
CA ALA A 178 8.91 10.00 2.11
C ALA A 178 8.72 8.53 1.68
N PHE A 179 7.70 7.86 2.21
CA PHE A 179 7.31 6.50 1.83
C PHE A 179 7.05 6.33 0.34
N THR A 180 6.37 7.30 -0.27
CA THR A 180 5.97 7.22 -1.68
C THR A 180 7.14 7.46 -2.63
N ILE A 181 8.11 8.27 -2.21
CA ILE A 181 9.29 8.62 -3.03
C ILE A 181 10.39 7.55 -2.92
N LEU A 182 10.49 6.87 -1.76
CA LEU A 182 11.56 5.93 -1.43
C LEU A 182 11.91 4.91 -2.54
N PRO A 183 10.93 4.24 -3.21
CA PRO A 183 11.24 3.28 -4.26
C PRO A 183 11.95 3.88 -5.49
N THR A 184 11.87 5.19 -5.68
CA THR A 184 12.40 5.91 -6.85
C THR A 184 13.57 6.84 -6.53
N ASP A 185 13.64 7.39 -5.32
CA ASP A 185 14.69 8.30 -4.88
C ASP A 185 14.86 8.22 -3.36
N GLU A 186 15.79 7.35 -2.94
CA GLU A 186 16.10 7.11 -1.53
C GLU A 186 16.61 8.38 -0.81
N ALA A 187 17.47 9.16 -1.46
CA ALA A 187 18.09 10.34 -0.86
C ALA A 187 17.04 11.44 -0.57
N THR A 188 16.14 11.67 -1.53
CA THR A 188 15.02 12.59 -1.35
C THR A 188 14.07 12.08 -0.27
N ALA A 189 13.72 10.78 -0.27
CA ALA A 189 12.85 10.20 0.76
C ALA A 189 13.40 10.38 2.18
N ILE A 190 14.69 10.10 2.40
CA ILE A 190 15.36 10.32 3.68
C ILE A 190 15.33 11.80 4.06
N THR A 191 15.50 12.71 3.10
CA THR A 191 15.44 14.17 3.36
C THR A 191 14.05 14.61 3.85
N PHE A 192 12.98 14.08 3.26
CA PHE A 192 11.62 14.31 3.75
C PHE A 192 11.43 13.69 5.13
N ALA A 193 11.86 12.44 5.33
CA ALA A 193 11.77 11.78 6.63
C ALA A 193 12.52 12.52 7.75
N ARG A 194 13.69 13.11 7.46
CA ARG A 194 14.41 13.99 8.40
C ARG A 194 13.59 15.22 8.79
N SER A 195 12.80 15.75 7.87
CA SER A 195 11.94 16.90 8.15
C SER A 195 10.80 16.55 9.10
N SER A 196 10.37 15.29 9.16
CA SER A 196 9.37 14.84 10.13
C SER A 196 9.90 14.77 11.57
N LEU A 197 11.22 14.69 11.78
CA LEU A 197 11.85 14.61 13.11
C LEU A 197 11.67 15.88 13.97
N ARG A 198 11.12 16.96 13.40
CA ARG A 198 10.77 18.20 14.11
C ARG A 198 9.38 18.15 14.77
N TYR A 199 8.62 17.10 14.49
CA TYR A 199 7.23 16.91 14.93
C TYR A 199 7.13 15.71 15.85
N ALA A 200 5.99 15.53 16.52
CA ALA A 200 5.78 14.39 17.41
C ALA A 200 5.86 13.05 16.66
N ALA A 201 6.60 12.08 17.21
CA ALA A 201 6.72 10.76 16.60
C ALA A 201 5.37 10.04 16.49
N THR A 202 5.22 9.25 15.43
CA THR A 202 4.00 8.51 15.10
C THR A 202 4.30 7.08 14.66
N ILE A 203 3.23 6.32 14.42
CA ILE A 203 3.30 4.97 13.88
C ILE A 203 3.89 4.89 12.45
N ALA A 204 3.92 6.01 11.73
CA ALA A 204 4.55 6.05 10.41
C ALA A 204 6.09 5.93 10.51
N LEU A 205 6.69 6.31 11.64
CA LEU A 205 8.14 6.28 11.83
C LEU A 205 8.73 4.87 11.78
N PRO A 206 8.30 3.90 12.61
CA PRO A 206 8.80 2.53 12.53
C PRO A 206 8.50 1.87 11.19
N ARG A 207 7.34 2.16 10.59
CA ARG A 207 7.01 1.69 9.24
C ARG A 207 8.02 2.18 8.21
N PHE A 208 8.38 3.47 8.25
CA PHE A 208 9.34 4.06 7.31
C PHE A 208 10.73 3.44 7.51
N LEU A 209 11.17 3.28 8.76
CA LEU A 209 12.43 2.62 9.10
C LEU A 209 12.51 1.21 8.51
N PHE A 210 11.49 0.37 8.69
CA PHE A 210 11.46 -0.97 8.11
C PHE A 210 11.38 -0.95 6.58
N LYS A 211 10.62 -0.03 5.99
CA LYS A 211 10.56 0.10 4.52
C LYS A 211 11.89 0.53 3.94
N LEU A 212 12.58 1.49 4.57
CA LEU A 212 13.92 1.90 4.20
C LEU A 212 14.90 0.75 4.36
N ALA A 213 14.81 -0.02 5.45
CA ALA A 213 15.69 -1.16 5.67
C ALA A 213 15.51 -2.30 4.64
N ALA A 214 14.31 -2.47 4.10
CA ALA A 214 14.06 -3.41 3.00
C ALA A 214 14.85 -3.05 1.72
N GLN A 215 15.24 -1.79 1.55
CA GLN A 215 16.01 -1.30 0.41
C GLN A 215 17.50 -1.07 0.77
N ASN A 216 17.74 -0.46 1.92
CA ASN A 216 19.06 -0.08 2.44
C ASN A 216 19.02 -0.01 3.98
N GLN A 217 19.35 -1.13 4.63
CA GLN A 217 19.39 -1.21 6.10
C GLN A 217 20.40 -0.23 6.73
N ALA A 218 21.57 -0.02 6.10
CA ALA A 218 22.55 0.92 6.64
C ALA A 218 22.01 2.36 6.69
N ALA A 219 21.28 2.80 5.66
CA ALA A 219 20.63 4.10 5.67
C ALA A 219 19.52 4.20 6.74
N ALA A 220 18.74 3.13 6.93
CA ALA A 220 17.75 3.05 8.00
C ALA A 220 18.39 3.13 9.39
N ASP A 221 19.53 2.46 9.61
CA ASP A 221 20.27 2.50 10.87
C ASP A 221 20.81 3.90 11.18
N VAL A 222 21.31 4.62 10.17
CA VAL A 222 21.72 6.03 10.32
C VAL A 222 20.52 6.91 10.65
N PHE A 223 19.42 6.78 9.92
CA PHE A 223 18.20 7.54 10.17
C PHE A 223 17.61 7.24 11.56
N TYR A 224 17.71 5.99 12.04
CA TYR A 224 17.31 5.62 13.39
C TYR A 224 18.09 6.38 14.46
N ILE A 225 19.40 6.54 14.29
CA ILE A 225 20.24 7.30 15.23
C ILE A 225 19.81 8.77 15.28
N GLU A 226 19.51 9.37 14.13
CA GLU A 226 18.96 10.73 14.06
C GLU A 226 17.61 10.83 14.78
N ALA A 227 16.72 9.86 14.58
CA ALA A 227 15.43 9.80 15.25
C ALA A 227 15.56 9.59 16.76
N LEU A 228 16.51 8.76 17.21
CA LEU A 228 16.81 8.56 18.64
C LEU A 228 17.35 9.83 19.29
N SER A 229 18.13 10.63 18.54
CA SER A 229 18.57 11.95 19.00
C SER A 229 17.37 12.90 19.17
N ALA A 230 16.45 12.94 18.20
CA ALA A 230 15.28 13.82 18.22
C ALA A 230 14.26 13.44 19.31
N TYR A 231 13.97 12.15 19.47
CA TYR A 231 12.90 11.66 20.35
C TYR A 231 13.41 11.07 21.68
N GLY A 232 14.72 11.02 21.87
CA GLY A 232 15.33 10.39 23.04
C GLY A 232 14.84 10.97 24.37
N SER A 233 14.41 12.23 24.40
CA SER A 233 13.89 12.93 25.58
C SER A 233 12.41 13.31 25.51
N THR A 234 11.68 12.96 24.44
CA THR A 234 10.24 13.28 24.30
C THR A 234 9.38 12.36 25.18
N PRO A 235 8.09 12.63 25.44
CA PRO A 235 7.20 11.74 26.20
C PRO A 235 7.25 10.26 25.74
N MET A 236 6.94 9.30 26.62
CA MET A 236 7.08 7.87 26.30
C MET A 236 6.23 7.43 25.11
N ASP A 237 5.07 8.03 24.91
CA ASP A 237 4.18 7.76 23.78
C ASP A 237 4.71 8.28 22.42
N GLN A 238 5.86 8.95 22.41
CA GLN A 238 6.63 9.31 21.22
C GLN A 238 7.93 8.50 21.14
N PHE A 239 8.68 8.42 22.24
CA PHE A 239 9.95 7.69 22.30
C PHE A 239 9.79 6.21 21.96
N LEU A 240 8.71 5.57 22.43
CA LEU A 240 8.52 4.13 22.26
C LEU A 240 8.15 3.72 20.82
N TYR A 241 7.83 4.65 19.91
CA TYR A 241 7.76 4.33 18.47
C TYR A 241 9.11 3.86 17.90
N LEU A 242 10.23 4.20 18.54
CA LEU A 242 11.57 3.75 18.16
C LEU A 242 11.92 2.34 18.64
N SER A 243 11.06 1.70 19.44
CA SER A 243 11.39 0.41 20.07
C SER A 243 11.31 -0.77 19.10
N SER A 244 10.47 -0.70 18.06
CA SER A 244 10.23 -1.87 17.19
C SER A 244 11.40 -2.16 16.25
N TYR A 245 11.99 -1.12 15.65
CA TYR A 245 13.08 -1.24 14.68
C TYR A 245 14.35 -1.95 15.19
N PRO A 246 15.02 -1.50 16.26
CA PRO A 246 16.32 -2.08 16.67
C PRO A 246 16.22 -3.55 17.08
N PHE A 247 15.05 -3.98 17.56
CA PHE A 247 14.79 -5.36 17.98
C PHE A 247 14.17 -6.23 16.88
N GLY A 248 13.80 -5.65 15.73
CA GLY A 248 13.08 -6.37 14.68
C GLY A 248 11.72 -6.88 15.16
N ASN A 249 11.00 -6.07 15.93
CA ASN A 249 9.69 -6.44 16.48
C ASN A 249 8.56 -5.99 15.56
N THR A 250 7.52 -6.82 15.45
CA THR A 250 6.30 -6.47 14.71
C THR A 250 5.45 -5.43 15.43
N ARG A 251 5.78 -5.05 16.67
CA ARG A 251 5.05 -4.07 17.47
C ARG A 251 6.01 -3.31 18.38
N GLU A 252 5.63 -2.09 18.75
CA GLU A 252 6.31 -1.27 19.74
C GLU A 252 6.24 -1.91 21.15
N ALA A 253 7.26 -1.66 21.96
CA ALA A 253 7.34 -2.09 23.34
C ALA A 253 6.41 -1.30 24.27
N GLY A 254 5.88 -0.14 23.85
CA GLY A 254 4.87 0.64 24.59
C GLY A 254 3.42 0.28 24.23
N ASP A 255 2.45 0.68 25.06
CA ASP A 255 1.03 0.64 24.65
C ASP A 255 0.69 1.95 23.94
N MET A 256 0.76 1.93 22.61
CA MET A 256 0.64 3.12 21.78
C MET A 256 -0.84 3.51 21.55
N PRO A 257 -1.16 4.79 21.33
CA PRO A 257 -2.53 5.23 21.03
C PRO A 257 -3.15 4.55 19.82
N SER A 258 -2.30 4.15 18.86
CA SER A 258 -2.68 3.37 17.68
C SER A 258 -1.88 2.08 17.64
N THR A 259 -2.55 0.95 17.55
CA THR A 259 -1.92 -0.36 17.38
C THR A 259 -1.78 -0.64 15.90
N ALA A 260 -0.56 -0.92 15.43
CA ALA A 260 -0.37 -1.58 14.15
C ALA A 260 0.78 -2.58 14.22
N TYR A 261 0.77 -3.48 13.25
CA TYR A 261 1.85 -4.44 13.07
C TYR A 261 2.80 -3.94 11.99
N ASN A 262 4.08 -3.88 12.34
CA ASN A 262 5.17 -3.60 11.43
C ASN A 262 5.48 -4.85 10.61
N GLN A 263 5.68 -4.68 9.30
CA GLN A 263 6.18 -5.71 8.42
C GLN A 263 7.71 -5.70 8.49
N ILE A 264 8.28 -6.74 9.09
CA ILE A 264 9.73 -6.91 9.15
C ILE A 264 10.20 -7.40 7.76
N PRO A 265 11.15 -6.71 7.11
CA PRO A 265 11.67 -7.13 5.81
C PRO A 265 12.32 -8.52 5.90
N GLU A 266 12.23 -9.29 4.80
CA GLU A 266 12.98 -10.53 4.68
C GLU A 266 14.49 -10.24 4.77
N GLY A 267 15.22 -11.05 5.54
CA GLY A 267 16.65 -10.87 5.76
C GLY A 267 17.04 -9.74 6.72
N PHE A 268 16.07 -9.03 7.32
CA PHE A 268 16.35 -8.01 8.32
C PHE A 268 17.16 -8.57 9.49
N THR A 269 18.29 -7.93 9.82
CA THR A 269 19.14 -8.31 10.94
C THR A 269 19.09 -7.25 12.01
N ALA A 270 18.52 -7.56 13.18
CA ALA A 270 18.34 -6.61 14.27
C ALA A 270 19.71 -6.08 14.78
N PRO A 271 20.01 -4.77 14.63
CA PRO A 271 21.34 -4.23 14.89
C PRO A 271 21.63 -4.08 16.40
N ILE A 272 22.56 -4.87 16.92
CA ILE A 272 22.90 -4.96 18.36
C ILE A 272 23.31 -3.59 18.94
N ASN A 273 24.04 -2.77 18.18
CA ASN A 273 24.42 -1.43 18.60
C ASN A 273 23.20 -0.52 18.81
N LEU A 274 22.18 -0.60 17.96
CA LEU A 274 20.96 0.20 18.13
C LEU A 274 20.09 -0.33 19.28
N GLN A 275 20.03 -1.66 19.48
CA GLN A 275 19.39 -2.24 20.66
C GLN A 275 20.02 -1.70 21.95
N ARG A 276 21.35 -1.66 21.98
CA ARG A 276 22.10 -1.10 23.12
C ARG A 276 21.79 0.36 23.34
N MET A 277 21.85 1.19 22.29
CA MET A 277 21.58 2.63 22.38
C MET A 277 20.16 2.91 22.89
N PHE A 278 19.16 2.22 22.35
CA PHE A 278 17.77 2.33 22.80
C PHE A 278 17.63 1.89 24.26
N THR A 279 18.16 0.72 24.61
CA THR A 279 18.06 0.15 25.97
C THR A 279 18.72 1.06 26.99
N GLN A 280 19.93 1.56 26.73
CA GLN A 280 20.62 2.50 27.62
C GLN A 280 19.81 3.79 27.80
N LYS A 281 19.21 4.32 26.73
CA LYS A 281 18.36 5.51 26.81
C LYS A 281 17.10 5.25 27.64
N LEU A 282 16.45 4.11 27.43
CA LEU A 282 15.28 3.70 28.22
C LEU A 282 15.64 3.56 29.70
N LEU A 283 16.75 2.88 30.03
CA LEU A 283 17.21 2.71 31.42
C LEU A 283 17.54 4.05 32.08
N ALA A 284 18.26 4.94 31.39
CA ALA A 284 18.58 6.27 31.91
C ALA A 284 17.32 7.08 32.24
N ARG A 285 16.31 7.02 31.37
CA ARG A 285 15.03 7.71 31.61
C ARG A 285 14.21 7.07 32.70
N SER A 286 14.20 5.75 32.78
CA SER A 286 13.55 5.02 33.86
C SER A 286 14.18 5.41 35.21
N GLN A 287 15.51 5.50 35.29
CA GLN A 287 16.19 5.94 36.50
C GLN A 287 15.81 7.36 36.91
N MET A 288 15.74 8.31 35.95
CA MET A 288 15.24 9.66 36.22
C MET A 288 13.79 9.65 36.72
N ALA A 289 12.93 8.80 36.13
CA ALA A 289 11.53 8.68 36.54
C ALA A 289 11.34 8.05 37.93
N LEU A 290 12.31 7.26 38.43
CA LEU A 290 12.32 6.75 39.80
C LEU A 290 12.62 7.85 40.84
N GLU A 291 13.30 8.90 40.43
CA GLU A 291 13.69 10.03 41.29
C GLU A 291 12.62 11.13 41.32
N MET A 292 11.70 11.13 40.35
CA MET A 292 10.58 12.06 40.27
C MET A 292 9.33 11.50 40.97
N SER A 293 8.62 12.36 41.70
CA SER A 293 7.27 12.02 42.18
C SER A 293 6.35 11.76 40.97
N ALA A 294 5.51 10.73 41.04
CA ALA A 294 4.67 10.31 39.92
C ALA A 294 3.73 11.44 39.48
N GLU A 295 4.12 12.19 38.44
CA GLU A 295 3.25 13.17 37.82
C GLU A 295 2.13 12.43 37.07
N THR A 296 0.90 12.78 37.43
CA THR A 296 -0.27 12.44 36.64
C THR A 296 -0.36 13.45 35.51
N VAL A 297 0.08 13.09 34.31
CA VAL A 297 -0.20 13.90 33.12
C VAL A 297 -1.69 13.73 32.80
N PRO A 298 -2.52 14.78 32.88
CA PRO A 298 -3.91 14.69 32.49
C PRO A 298 -4.00 14.26 31.01
N ASN A 299 -4.91 13.34 30.69
CA ASN A 299 -5.22 12.85 29.32
C ASN A 299 -4.28 11.81 28.69
N GLN A 300 -3.32 11.21 29.41
CA GLN A 300 -2.60 10.02 28.91
C GLN A 300 -3.26 8.71 29.36
N ARG A 301 -3.34 7.73 28.46
CA ARG A 301 -3.89 6.38 28.76
C ARG A 301 -3.05 5.64 29.82
N TRP A 302 -1.74 5.92 29.85
CA TRP A 302 -0.74 5.36 30.73
C TRP A 302 0.24 6.45 31.16
N SER A 303 0.73 6.41 32.39
CA SER A 303 1.85 7.26 32.81
C SER A 303 3.16 6.80 32.15
N ASP A 304 4.14 7.69 32.10
CA ASP A 304 5.49 7.38 31.61
C ASP A 304 6.10 6.19 32.38
N GLN A 305 5.94 6.11 33.71
CA GLN A 305 6.44 4.97 34.50
C GLN A 305 5.79 3.65 34.08
N ALA A 306 4.48 3.64 33.82
CA ALA A 306 3.78 2.45 33.37
C ALA A 306 4.23 2.03 31.96
N GLN A 307 4.44 2.99 31.06
CA GLN A 307 4.98 2.75 29.71
C GLN A 307 6.40 2.18 29.75
N MET A 308 7.29 2.76 30.58
CA MET A 308 8.65 2.26 30.78
C MET A 308 8.66 0.85 31.35
N TRP A 309 7.80 0.57 32.34
CA TRP A 309 7.65 -0.78 32.89
C TRP A 309 7.18 -1.79 31.85
N MET A 310 6.15 -1.45 31.05
CA MET A 310 5.68 -2.32 29.96
C MET A 310 6.76 -2.57 28.92
N ALA A 311 7.51 -1.53 28.54
CA ALA A 311 8.58 -1.64 27.56
C ALA A 311 9.72 -2.56 28.05
N LEU A 312 10.20 -2.38 29.28
CA LEU A 312 11.22 -3.26 29.86
C LEU A 312 10.74 -4.70 29.98
N SER A 313 9.48 -4.89 30.39
CA SER A 313 8.89 -6.23 30.52
C SER A 313 8.77 -6.97 29.18
N ARG A 314 8.38 -6.26 28.11
CA ARG A 314 8.27 -6.85 26.76
C ARG A 314 9.63 -7.13 26.12
N LEU A 315 10.64 -6.32 26.42
CA LEU A 315 11.99 -6.43 25.85
C LEU A 315 12.93 -7.33 26.67
N GLU A 316 12.57 -7.71 27.90
CA GLU A 316 13.43 -8.44 28.85
C GLU A 316 14.14 -9.65 28.23
N LYS A 317 13.39 -10.54 27.57
CA LYS A 317 13.95 -11.74 26.94
C LYS A 317 14.96 -11.39 25.84
N GLN A 318 14.69 -10.34 25.06
CA GLN A 318 15.58 -9.89 23.99
C GLN A 318 16.84 -9.26 24.59
N ILE A 319 16.70 -8.38 25.59
CA ILE A 319 17.83 -7.76 26.30
C ILE A 319 18.72 -8.83 26.92
N ALA A 320 18.16 -9.81 27.63
CA ALA A 320 18.93 -10.90 28.23
C ALA A 320 19.69 -11.73 27.18
N ALA A 321 19.11 -11.92 26.00
CA ALA A 321 19.72 -12.70 24.92
C ALA A 321 20.82 -11.93 24.15
N THR A 322 20.64 -10.63 23.90
CA THR A 322 21.52 -9.85 23.00
C THR A 322 22.40 -8.83 23.72
N LEU A 323 22.04 -8.42 24.94
CA LEU A 323 22.70 -7.40 25.75
C LEU A 323 22.83 -7.86 27.22
N PRO A 324 23.51 -9.00 27.47
CA PRO A 324 23.54 -9.61 28.81
C PRO A 324 24.13 -8.69 29.89
N ASP A 325 25.02 -7.77 29.52
CA ASP A 325 25.59 -6.77 30.42
C ASP A 325 24.59 -5.70 30.89
N LEU A 326 23.44 -5.55 30.21
CA LEU A 326 22.36 -4.65 30.59
C LEU A 326 21.16 -5.38 31.23
N ALA A 327 21.18 -6.71 31.27
CA ALA A 327 20.04 -7.52 31.69
C ALA A 327 19.65 -7.28 33.16
N ASP A 328 20.62 -7.35 34.07
CA ASP A 328 20.37 -7.13 35.51
C ASP A 328 19.85 -5.72 35.79
N ALA A 329 20.44 -4.71 35.13
CA ALA A 329 19.99 -3.32 35.25
C ALA A 329 18.54 -3.15 34.75
N ALA A 330 18.17 -3.82 33.66
CA ALA A 330 16.82 -3.80 33.13
C ALA A 330 15.80 -4.44 34.07
N VAL A 331 16.11 -5.62 34.62
CA VAL A 331 15.26 -6.33 35.60
C VAL A 331 15.07 -5.49 36.86
N GLN A 332 16.16 -5.00 37.46
CA GLN A 332 16.09 -4.19 38.67
C GLN A 332 15.29 -2.89 38.45
N THR A 333 15.50 -2.23 37.32
CA THR A 333 14.78 -0.99 36.98
C THR A 333 13.29 -1.25 36.76
N ARG A 334 12.94 -2.34 36.05
CA ARG A 334 11.55 -2.78 35.87
C ARG A 334 10.88 -3.02 37.23
N ASP A 335 11.53 -3.74 38.13
CA ASP A 335 10.93 -4.09 39.43
C ASP A 335 10.70 -2.85 40.31
N LYS A 336 11.64 -1.90 40.30
CA LYS A 336 11.48 -0.61 40.97
C LYS A 336 10.32 0.21 40.38
N LEU A 337 10.22 0.28 39.05
CA LEU A 337 9.11 0.97 38.38
C LEU A 337 7.77 0.35 38.76
N TYR A 338 7.67 -0.98 38.77
CA TYR A 338 6.45 -1.69 39.16
C TYR A 338 6.00 -1.32 40.57
N ALA A 339 6.95 -1.24 41.51
CA ALA A 339 6.68 -0.89 42.91
C ALA A 339 6.16 0.55 43.09
N LEU A 340 6.45 1.47 42.16
CA LEU A 340 5.91 2.84 42.17
C LEU A 340 4.49 2.93 41.60
N LEU A 341 4.04 1.94 40.83
CA LEU A 341 2.70 1.94 40.26
C LEU A 341 1.66 1.58 41.34
N ASN A 342 0.52 2.27 41.34
CA ASN A 342 -0.59 1.87 42.20
C ASN A 342 -1.18 0.50 41.77
N PRO A 343 -1.86 -0.25 42.67
CA PRO A 343 -2.35 -1.60 42.36
C PRO A 343 -3.30 -1.68 41.16
N ALA A 344 -4.10 -0.63 40.90
CA ALA A 344 -5.00 -0.61 39.75
C ALA A 344 -4.23 -0.52 38.43
N VAL A 345 -3.19 0.33 38.37
CA VAL A 345 -2.30 0.47 37.22
C VAL A 345 -1.48 -0.81 37.03
N GLN A 346 -0.94 -1.39 38.10
CA GLN A 346 -0.23 -2.68 38.06
C GLN A 346 -1.09 -3.77 37.41
N LYS A 347 -2.32 -3.97 37.90
CA LYS A 347 -3.25 -4.98 37.35
C LYS A 347 -3.54 -4.73 35.88
N ARG A 348 -3.80 -3.49 35.49
CA ARG A 348 -4.09 -3.11 34.10
C ARG A 348 -2.88 -3.36 33.20
N ALA A 349 -1.67 -2.97 33.64
CA ALA A 349 -0.45 -3.07 32.85
C ALA A 349 -0.04 -4.53 32.65
N THR A 350 -0.06 -5.35 33.71
CA THR A 350 0.19 -6.79 33.63
C THR A 350 -0.83 -7.49 32.73
N GLY A 351 -2.11 -7.10 32.82
CA GLY A 351 -3.14 -7.59 31.90
C GLY A 351 -2.84 -7.23 30.43
N SER A 352 -2.33 -6.03 30.16
CA SER A 352 -1.93 -5.65 28.81
C SER A 352 -0.82 -6.53 28.26
N ILE A 353 0.22 -6.81 29.06
CA ILE A 353 1.33 -7.68 28.65
C ILE A 353 0.84 -9.11 28.37
N GLY A 354 0.00 -9.65 29.24
CA GLY A 354 -0.60 -10.97 29.04
C GLY A 354 -1.42 -11.09 27.75
N ASN A 355 -2.03 -9.99 27.32
CA ASN A 355 -2.85 -9.92 26.11
C ASN A 355 -2.06 -9.66 24.83
N ASP A 356 -0.76 -9.34 24.89
CA ASP A 356 0.01 -9.00 23.69
C ASP A 356 0.43 -10.23 22.88
N ASN A 357 0.55 -11.38 23.54
CA ASN A 357 0.88 -12.65 22.90
C ASN A 357 0.06 -13.78 23.54
N PRO A 358 -1.29 -13.77 23.45
CA PRO A 358 -2.06 -14.94 23.82
C PRO A 358 -1.53 -16.12 23.01
N PRO A 359 -1.42 -17.33 23.59
CA PRO A 359 -1.05 -18.52 22.84
C PRO A 359 -1.85 -18.57 21.53
N LYS A 360 -1.16 -18.79 20.40
CA LYS A 360 -1.81 -18.83 19.09
C LYS A 360 -2.79 -20.00 19.11
N LYS A 361 -4.07 -19.70 19.35
CA LYS A 361 -5.13 -20.69 19.27
C LYS A 361 -5.18 -21.26 17.86
N SER A 362 -5.27 -22.57 17.74
CA SER A 362 -5.55 -23.26 16.48
C SER A 362 -6.89 -22.79 15.91
N PHE A 363 -7.15 -23.07 14.63
CA PHE A 363 -8.45 -22.75 14.04
C PHE A 363 -9.59 -23.44 14.79
N ASP A 364 -9.45 -24.72 15.16
CA ASP A 364 -10.44 -25.46 15.94
C ASP A 364 -10.69 -24.83 17.30
N GLU A 365 -9.62 -24.47 18.03
CA GLU A 365 -9.75 -23.84 19.36
C GLU A 365 -10.48 -22.49 19.29
N ARG A 366 -10.36 -21.77 18.18
CA ARG A 366 -11.10 -20.51 17.96
C ARG A 366 -12.56 -20.78 17.63
N VAL A 367 -12.83 -21.73 16.73
CA VAL A 367 -14.20 -22.09 16.35
C VAL A 367 -14.97 -22.65 17.54
N GLU A 368 -14.39 -23.59 18.29
CA GLU A 368 -14.99 -24.17 19.49
C GLU A 368 -15.23 -23.11 20.57
N ALA A 369 -14.29 -22.19 20.77
CA ALA A 369 -14.48 -21.09 21.72
C ALA A 369 -15.62 -20.16 21.31
N ALA A 370 -15.75 -19.86 20.01
CA ALA A 370 -16.83 -19.04 19.48
C ALA A 370 -18.19 -19.75 19.68
N GLU A 371 -18.30 -21.03 19.35
CA GLU A 371 -19.54 -21.81 19.47
C GLU A 371 -20.09 -21.90 20.90
N LYS A 372 -19.22 -21.77 21.91
CA LYS A 372 -19.62 -21.74 23.32
C LYS A 372 -20.25 -20.40 23.75
N LEU A 373 -20.20 -19.36 22.91
CA LEU A 373 -20.81 -18.07 23.20
C LEU A 373 -22.33 -18.14 23.07
N THR A 374 -23.03 -17.65 24.09
CA THR A 374 -24.49 -17.61 24.14
C THR A 374 -25.08 -16.49 23.30
N ASN A 375 -24.37 -15.37 23.19
CA ASN A 375 -24.76 -14.26 22.32
C ASN A 375 -24.42 -14.60 20.87
N VAL A 376 -25.45 -14.67 20.02
CA VAL A 376 -25.34 -15.02 18.61
C VAL A 376 -24.48 -14.01 17.83
N ASP A 377 -24.59 -12.71 18.12
CA ASP A 377 -23.82 -11.68 17.42
C ASP A 377 -22.32 -11.76 17.79
N ASP A 378 -22.01 -12.07 19.06
CA ASP A 378 -20.62 -12.30 19.50
C ASP A 378 -20.05 -13.60 18.93
N ARG A 379 -20.85 -14.67 18.86
CA ARG A 379 -20.46 -15.92 18.20
C ARG A 379 -20.14 -15.71 16.73
N ASP A 380 -21.05 -15.09 15.99
CA ASP A 380 -20.88 -14.85 14.56
C ASP A 380 -19.66 -13.93 14.28
N ARG A 381 -19.40 -12.95 15.16
CA ARG A 381 -18.18 -12.14 15.14
C ARG A 381 -16.92 -13.00 15.29
N ASP A 382 -16.88 -13.84 16.32
CA ASP A 382 -15.67 -14.62 16.65
C ASP A 382 -15.41 -15.71 15.61
N LEU A 383 -16.45 -16.33 15.05
CA LEU A 383 -16.33 -17.21 13.88
C LEU A 383 -15.78 -16.45 12.65
N THR A 384 -16.28 -15.25 12.40
CA THR A 384 -15.78 -14.40 11.29
C THR A 384 -14.29 -14.08 11.46
N PHE A 385 -13.83 -13.75 12.67
CA PHE A 385 -12.41 -13.50 12.93
C PHE A 385 -11.55 -14.76 12.92
N ALA A 386 -12.09 -15.93 13.29
CA ALA A 386 -11.41 -17.20 13.11
C ALA A 386 -11.14 -17.48 11.62
N ILE A 387 -12.14 -17.29 10.75
CA ILE A 387 -12.03 -17.51 9.32
C ILE A 387 -11.07 -16.49 8.68
N THR A 388 -11.30 -15.20 8.90
CA THR A 388 -10.47 -14.15 8.28
C THR A 388 -9.02 -14.15 8.78
N GLY A 389 -8.76 -14.67 9.98
CA GLY A 389 -7.43 -14.76 10.58
C GLY A 389 -6.63 -16.02 10.27
N SER A 390 -7.27 -17.09 9.79
CA SER A 390 -6.62 -18.41 9.58
C SER A 390 -6.94 -19.06 8.22
N SER A 391 -7.67 -18.39 7.34
CA SER A 391 -8.18 -18.96 6.07
C SER A 391 -7.14 -19.52 5.11
N LYS A 392 -5.86 -19.12 5.23
CA LYS A 392 -4.80 -19.60 4.34
C LYS A 392 -4.26 -20.98 4.72
N ASP A 393 -4.42 -21.38 5.97
CA ASP A 393 -3.82 -22.58 6.53
C ASP A 393 -4.81 -23.76 6.59
N GLU A 394 -6.05 -23.56 6.10
CA GLU A 394 -7.18 -24.49 6.24
C GLU A 394 -7.77 -24.86 4.87
N THR A 395 -8.45 -26.01 4.77
CA THR A 395 -9.08 -26.44 3.52
C THR A 395 -10.36 -25.66 3.21
N VAL A 396 -10.69 -25.58 1.92
CA VAL A 396 -11.90 -24.89 1.44
C VAL A 396 -13.17 -25.46 2.08
N GLU A 397 -13.29 -26.79 2.14
CA GLU A 397 -14.46 -27.48 2.70
C GLU A 397 -14.65 -27.14 4.17
N ARG A 398 -13.54 -27.10 4.91
CA ARG A 398 -13.53 -26.80 6.34
C ARG A 398 -13.92 -25.36 6.61
N ILE A 399 -13.37 -24.41 5.86
CA ILE A 399 -13.76 -23.00 5.99
C ILE A 399 -15.25 -22.81 5.65
N VAL A 400 -15.74 -23.39 4.56
CA VAL A 400 -17.16 -23.31 4.17
C VAL A 400 -18.07 -23.89 5.26
N SER A 401 -17.70 -25.02 5.86
CA SER A 401 -18.49 -25.61 6.95
C SER A 401 -18.61 -24.70 8.18
N VAL A 402 -17.61 -23.85 8.44
CA VAL A 402 -17.66 -22.88 9.55
C VAL A 402 -18.44 -21.63 9.15
N ILE A 403 -18.33 -21.19 7.89
CA ILE A 403 -19.16 -20.11 7.34
C ILE A 403 -20.65 -20.46 7.49
N ASP A 404 -21.03 -21.71 7.18
CA ASP A 404 -22.41 -22.17 7.26
C ASP A 404 -23.02 -22.11 8.68
N LYS A 405 -22.17 -22.03 9.72
CA LYS A 405 -22.60 -21.89 11.12
C LYS A 405 -22.98 -20.45 11.50
N ILE A 406 -22.63 -19.46 10.67
CA ILE A 406 -22.97 -18.06 10.91
C ILE A 406 -24.48 -17.86 10.72
N SER A 407 -25.14 -17.34 11.75
CA SER A 407 -26.59 -17.17 11.74
C SER A 407 -27.04 -16.04 10.83
N ASP A 408 -26.35 -14.90 10.84
CA ASP A 408 -26.69 -13.79 9.95
C ASP A 408 -26.36 -14.12 8.49
N ALA A 409 -27.40 -14.15 7.64
CA ALA A 409 -27.25 -14.53 6.23
C ALA A 409 -26.40 -13.52 5.43
N GLY A 410 -26.50 -12.22 5.74
CA GLY A 410 -25.71 -11.19 5.08
C GLY A 410 -24.23 -11.27 5.44
N VAL A 411 -23.92 -11.54 6.71
CA VAL A 411 -22.55 -11.83 7.15
C VAL A 411 -22.02 -13.10 6.49
N ARG A 412 -22.83 -14.16 6.44
CA ARG A 412 -22.47 -15.44 5.82
C ARG A 412 -22.12 -15.28 4.35
N GLU A 413 -22.97 -14.61 3.58
CA GLU A 413 -22.76 -14.35 2.15
C GLU A 413 -21.51 -13.48 1.93
N SER A 414 -21.40 -12.37 2.69
CA SER A 414 -20.25 -11.46 2.58
C SER A 414 -18.93 -12.16 2.93
N LEU A 415 -18.92 -13.02 3.95
CA LEU A 415 -17.74 -13.77 4.37
C LEU A 415 -17.37 -14.88 3.38
N ALA A 416 -18.37 -15.58 2.81
CA ALA A 416 -18.13 -16.55 1.73
C ALA A 416 -17.49 -15.86 0.52
N ASN A 417 -18.08 -14.75 0.07
CA ASN A 417 -17.55 -13.98 -1.04
C ASN A 417 -16.13 -13.44 -0.75
N TRP A 418 -15.90 -12.91 0.46
CA TRP A 418 -14.57 -12.51 0.93
C TRP A 418 -13.56 -13.66 0.89
N TYR A 419 -13.94 -14.84 1.39
CA TYR A 419 -13.06 -16.00 1.45
C TYR A 419 -12.65 -16.44 0.06
N PHE A 420 -13.60 -16.69 -0.84
CA PHE A 420 -13.28 -17.12 -2.20
C PHE A 420 -12.43 -16.08 -2.92
N PHE A 421 -12.73 -14.78 -2.75
CA PHE A 421 -11.96 -13.73 -3.39
C PHE A 421 -10.48 -13.70 -2.97
N PHE A 422 -10.20 -13.71 -1.67
CA PHE A 422 -8.82 -13.68 -1.18
C PHE A 422 -8.11 -15.02 -1.35
N HIS A 423 -8.83 -16.14 -1.29
CA HIS A 423 -8.26 -17.47 -1.52
C HIS A 423 -7.89 -17.66 -3.00
N THR A 424 -8.73 -17.22 -3.95
CA THR A 424 -8.37 -17.17 -5.38
C THR A 424 -7.07 -16.39 -5.60
N GLN A 425 -6.91 -15.22 -4.97
CA GLN A 425 -5.69 -14.43 -5.10
C GLN A 425 -4.45 -15.14 -4.52
N ALA A 426 -4.61 -15.93 -3.46
CA ALA A 426 -3.51 -16.71 -2.91
C ALA A 426 -3.11 -17.83 -3.89
N VAL A 427 -4.07 -18.64 -4.33
CA VAL A 427 -3.86 -19.73 -5.29
C VAL A 427 -3.30 -19.23 -6.64
N LEU A 428 -3.70 -18.03 -7.07
CA LEU A 428 -3.16 -17.38 -8.26
C LEU A 428 -1.66 -17.04 -8.11
N LYS A 429 -1.20 -16.65 -6.91
CA LYS A 429 0.23 -16.40 -6.65
C LYS A 429 1.06 -17.68 -6.75
N ASP A 430 0.45 -18.82 -6.41
CA ASP A 430 1.05 -20.14 -6.52
C ASP A 430 0.97 -20.72 -7.94
N LYS A 431 0.48 -19.92 -8.92
CA LYS A 431 0.31 -20.27 -10.34
C LYS A 431 -0.60 -21.49 -10.60
N ASN A 432 -1.50 -21.82 -9.67
CA ASN A 432 -2.49 -22.86 -9.88
C ASN A 432 -3.75 -22.28 -10.54
N PHE A 433 -3.69 -22.04 -11.85
CA PHE A 433 -4.76 -21.34 -12.58
C PHE A 433 -6.08 -22.09 -12.61
N ASP A 434 -6.06 -23.43 -12.67
CA ASP A 434 -7.27 -24.25 -12.65
C ASP A 434 -8.05 -24.09 -11.35
N GLU A 435 -7.37 -24.19 -10.22
CA GLU A 435 -7.99 -24.01 -8.92
C GLU A 435 -8.41 -22.54 -8.70
N ALA A 436 -7.59 -21.58 -9.13
CA ALA A 436 -7.96 -20.18 -9.10
C ALA A 436 -9.27 -19.90 -9.86
N ARG A 437 -9.46 -20.52 -11.03
CA ARG A 437 -10.71 -20.43 -11.82
C ARG A 437 -11.91 -21.02 -11.09
N LYS A 438 -11.76 -22.21 -10.50
CA LYS A 438 -12.83 -22.87 -9.72
C LYS A 438 -13.24 -22.05 -8.51
N LEU A 439 -12.29 -21.42 -7.83
CA LEU A 439 -12.57 -20.55 -6.69
C LEU A 439 -13.20 -19.23 -7.13
N ALA A 440 -12.70 -18.63 -8.22
CA ALA A 440 -13.24 -17.39 -8.76
C ALA A 440 -14.72 -17.53 -9.16
N SER A 441 -15.12 -18.68 -9.72
CA SER A 441 -16.52 -18.93 -10.10
C SER A 441 -17.48 -18.98 -8.91
N ARG A 442 -16.97 -19.16 -7.68
CA ARG A 442 -17.75 -19.15 -6.44
C ARG A 442 -17.91 -17.75 -5.84
N VAL A 443 -17.25 -16.74 -6.38
CA VAL A 443 -17.44 -15.34 -6.00
C VAL A 443 -18.78 -14.85 -6.55
N THR A 444 -19.69 -14.45 -5.67
CA THR A 444 -21.06 -14.07 -6.01
C THR A 444 -21.12 -12.66 -6.59
N GLU A 445 -20.27 -11.76 -6.08
CA GLU A 445 -20.15 -10.39 -6.57
C GLU A 445 -19.53 -10.39 -7.98
N LEU A 446 -20.36 -10.05 -8.98
CA LEU A 446 -20.01 -10.16 -10.39
C LEU A 446 -18.77 -9.33 -10.73
N ASP A 447 -18.67 -8.11 -10.20
CA ASP A 447 -17.57 -7.20 -10.53
C ASP A 447 -16.23 -7.70 -9.96
N GLN A 448 -16.23 -8.25 -8.74
CA GLN A 448 -15.09 -8.91 -8.12
C GLN A 448 -14.69 -10.18 -8.87
N ARG A 449 -15.65 -10.98 -9.31
CA ARG A 449 -15.40 -12.19 -10.10
C ARG A 449 -14.76 -11.85 -11.45
N VAL A 450 -15.30 -10.87 -12.16
CA VAL A 450 -14.74 -10.36 -13.42
C VAL A 450 -13.30 -9.86 -13.19
N TYR A 451 -13.03 -9.15 -12.10
CA TYR A 451 -11.68 -8.73 -11.72
C TYR A 451 -10.72 -9.93 -11.53
N LEU A 452 -11.13 -10.97 -10.78
CA LEU A 452 -10.30 -12.15 -10.56
C LEU A 452 -9.99 -12.90 -11.85
N PHE A 453 -10.99 -13.15 -12.70
CA PHE A 453 -10.77 -13.81 -13.98
C PHE A 453 -9.85 -12.99 -14.88
N THR A 454 -9.94 -11.67 -14.84
CA THR A 454 -9.00 -10.80 -15.58
C THR A 454 -7.57 -10.96 -15.07
N LYS A 455 -7.37 -11.09 -13.75
CA LYS A 455 -6.04 -11.36 -13.17
C LYS A 455 -5.51 -12.76 -13.50
N ILE A 456 -6.38 -13.77 -13.55
CA ILE A 456 -6.03 -15.12 -14.00
C ILE A 456 -5.60 -15.08 -15.47
N ALA A 457 -6.37 -14.41 -16.35
CA ALA A 457 -6.03 -14.24 -17.76
C ALA A 457 -4.71 -13.49 -17.98
N GLU A 458 -4.48 -12.42 -17.23
CA GLU A 458 -3.22 -11.67 -17.27
C GLU A 458 -2.02 -12.55 -16.90
N ALA A 459 -2.16 -13.41 -15.88
CA ALA A 459 -1.10 -14.30 -15.43
C ALA A 459 -0.86 -15.46 -16.43
N ALA A 460 -1.92 -16.10 -16.91
CA ALA A 460 -1.84 -17.19 -17.90
C ALA A 460 -1.13 -16.73 -19.19
N LEU A 461 -1.45 -15.53 -19.69
CA LEU A 461 -0.78 -14.95 -20.86
C LEU A 461 0.72 -14.71 -20.64
N LYS A 462 1.15 -14.37 -19.41
CA LYS A 462 2.57 -14.15 -19.10
C LYS A 462 3.37 -15.45 -19.10
N GLU A 463 2.73 -16.58 -18.78
CA GLU A 463 3.36 -17.90 -18.78
C GLU A 463 3.32 -18.59 -20.17
N ASN A 464 2.88 -17.88 -21.21
CA ASN A 464 2.67 -18.40 -22.57
C ASN A 464 1.73 -19.62 -22.63
N GLU A 465 0.70 -19.64 -21.77
CA GLU A 465 -0.35 -20.65 -21.88
C GLU A 465 -1.18 -20.49 -23.16
N ASP A 466 -1.99 -21.52 -23.46
CA ASP A 466 -2.83 -21.60 -24.65
C ASP A 466 -3.68 -20.34 -24.83
N GLN A 467 -3.39 -19.59 -25.90
CA GLN A 467 -4.14 -18.38 -26.27
C GLN A 467 -5.63 -18.67 -26.49
N THR A 468 -6.00 -19.90 -26.84
CA THR A 468 -7.38 -20.34 -27.01
C THR A 468 -8.12 -20.31 -25.68
N GLN A 469 -7.56 -20.94 -24.64
CA GLN A 469 -8.14 -20.93 -23.29
C GLN A 469 -8.23 -19.51 -22.72
N THR A 470 -7.21 -18.70 -22.99
CA THR A 470 -7.25 -17.28 -22.61
C THR A 470 -8.41 -16.57 -23.29
N ARG A 471 -8.59 -16.72 -24.62
CA ARG A 471 -9.70 -16.10 -25.36
C ARG A 471 -11.07 -16.54 -24.82
N GLU A 472 -11.24 -17.83 -24.55
CA GLU A 472 -12.49 -18.35 -23.95
C GLU A 472 -12.78 -17.71 -22.59
N MET A 473 -11.76 -17.56 -21.75
CA MET A 473 -11.87 -16.87 -20.47
C MET A 473 -12.21 -15.39 -20.64
N LEU A 474 -11.57 -14.67 -21.58
CA LEU A 474 -11.87 -13.27 -21.86
C LEU A 474 -13.33 -13.10 -22.36
N ASN A 475 -13.83 -14.02 -23.17
CA ASN A 475 -15.23 -14.00 -23.62
C ASN A 475 -16.22 -14.22 -22.46
N ALA A 476 -15.89 -15.12 -21.52
CA ALA A 476 -16.69 -15.32 -20.32
C ALA A 476 -16.69 -14.08 -19.41
N ILE A 477 -15.54 -13.40 -19.29
CA ILE A 477 -15.40 -12.14 -18.56
C ILE A 477 -16.30 -11.06 -19.17
N ASP A 478 -16.31 -10.89 -20.49
CA ASP A 478 -17.17 -9.91 -21.17
C ASP A 478 -18.67 -10.16 -20.86
N ALA A 479 -19.10 -11.43 -20.95
CA ALA A 479 -20.48 -11.81 -20.65
C ALA A 479 -20.90 -11.51 -19.20
N ASP A 480 -19.99 -11.73 -18.24
CA ASP A 480 -20.23 -11.41 -16.83
C ASP A 480 -20.17 -9.89 -16.57
N ALA A 481 -19.23 -9.17 -17.19
CA ALA A 481 -19.10 -7.72 -17.08
C ALA A 481 -20.33 -6.98 -17.62
N ALA A 482 -20.97 -7.52 -18.67
CA ALA A 482 -22.20 -6.97 -19.22
C ALA A 482 -23.35 -6.98 -18.18
N LYS A 483 -23.42 -8.02 -17.34
CA LYS A 483 -24.42 -8.22 -16.28
C LYS A 483 -24.04 -7.57 -14.95
N ALA A 484 -22.75 -7.31 -14.73
CA ALA A 484 -22.25 -6.72 -13.50
C ALA A 484 -22.80 -5.29 -13.28
N PRO A 485 -22.92 -4.85 -12.02
CA PRO A 485 -23.22 -3.47 -11.69
C PRO A 485 -22.26 -2.51 -12.41
N LYS A 486 -22.75 -1.32 -12.77
CA LYS A 486 -21.90 -0.25 -13.35
C LYS A 486 -21.08 0.39 -12.23
N SER A 487 -20.05 -0.33 -11.78
CA SER A 487 -19.16 0.05 -10.68
C SER A 487 -17.77 0.40 -11.18
N ILE A 488 -16.95 1.00 -10.30
CA ILE A 488 -15.52 1.22 -10.57
C ILE A 488 -14.79 -0.10 -10.83
N VAL A 489 -15.18 -1.17 -10.11
CA VAL A 489 -14.56 -2.50 -10.28
C VAL A 489 -14.84 -3.05 -11.68
N THR A 490 -16.09 -2.99 -12.14
CA THR A 490 -16.47 -3.39 -13.50
C THR A 490 -15.75 -2.55 -14.56
N ALA A 491 -15.67 -1.23 -14.37
CA ALA A 491 -14.93 -0.36 -15.29
C ALA A 491 -13.44 -0.73 -15.36
N ARG A 492 -12.78 -0.96 -14.22
CA ARG A 492 -11.36 -1.40 -14.18
C ARG A 492 -11.16 -2.73 -14.88
N ALA A 493 -12.08 -3.67 -14.67
CA ALA A 493 -12.03 -4.96 -15.34
C ALA A 493 -12.19 -4.83 -16.87
N LEU A 494 -13.10 -3.98 -17.36
CA LEU A 494 -13.24 -3.74 -18.80
C LEU A 494 -12.02 -3.03 -19.41
N LEU A 495 -11.40 -2.09 -18.69
CA LEU A 495 -10.14 -1.47 -19.12
C LEU A 495 -9.01 -2.51 -19.21
N ALA A 496 -8.98 -3.44 -18.27
CA ALA A 496 -8.04 -4.55 -18.27
C ALA A 496 -8.31 -5.52 -19.43
N LEU A 497 -9.58 -5.86 -19.66
CA LEU A 497 -10.03 -6.69 -20.77
C LEU A 497 -9.61 -6.09 -22.12
N ALA A 498 -9.81 -4.78 -22.31
CA ALA A 498 -9.33 -4.05 -23.48
C ALA A 498 -7.82 -4.20 -23.69
N HIS A 499 -7.03 -4.03 -22.62
CA HIS A 499 -5.58 -4.20 -22.68
C HIS A 499 -5.15 -5.66 -23.00
N LEU A 500 -5.86 -6.66 -22.46
CA LEU A 500 -5.55 -8.06 -22.71
C LEU A 500 -5.93 -8.47 -24.14
N TYR A 501 -7.12 -8.12 -24.61
CA TYR A 501 -7.51 -8.35 -26.00
C TYR A 501 -6.57 -7.63 -26.95
N ALA A 502 -6.12 -6.41 -26.66
CA ALA A 502 -5.22 -5.68 -27.55
C ALA A 502 -3.92 -6.44 -27.91
N LYS A 503 -3.48 -7.37 -27.05
CA LYS A 503 -2.31 -8.23 -27.28
C LYS A 503 -2.61 -9.42 -28.20
N ILE A 504 -3.87 -9.86 -28.26
CA ILE A 504 -4.34 -11.07 -28.95
C ILE A 504 -5.09 -10.72 -30.23
N ASP A 505 -6.01 -9.76 -30.12
CA ASP A 505 -6.90 -9.22 -31.14
C ASP A 505 -7.10 -7.71 -30.87
N THR A 506 -6.36 -6.88 -31.61
CA THR A 506 -6.36 -5.43 -31.43
C THR A 506 -7.71 -4.79 -31.69
N ILE A 507 -8.48 -5.29 -32.68
CA ILE A 507 -9.81 -4.75 -32.99
C ILE A 507 -10.73 -4.98 -31.81
N ARG A 508 -10.75 -6.21 -31.27
CA ARG A 508 -11.54 -6.51 -30.08
C ARG A 508 -11.11 -5.68 -28.88
N GLY A 509 -9.81 -5.44 -28.69
CA GLY A 509 -9.31 -4.56 -27.64
C GLY A 509 -9.87 -3.13 -27.72
N ILE A 510 -10.01 -2.58 -28.93
CA ILE A 510 -10.58 -1.25 -29.17
C ILE A 510 -12.09 -1.22 -28.86
N GLU A 511 -12.82 -2.28 -29.21
CA GLU A 511 -14.25 -2.43 -28.88
C GLU A 511 -14.46 -2.45 -27.36
N GLU A 512 -13.63 -3.20 -26.63
CA GLU A 512 -13.73 -3.29 -25.18
C GLU A 512 -13.33 -1.99 -24.48
N LEU A 513 -12.40 -1.21 -25.05
CA LEU A 513 -12.11 0.12 -24.55
C LEU A 513 -13.36 1.01 -24.63
N ALA A 514 -14.10 0.96 -25.74
CA ALA A 514 -15.35 1.69 -25.89
C ALA A 514 -16.44 1.20 -24.92
N SER A 515 -16.51 -0.12 -24.65
CA SER A 515 -17.34 -0.69 -23.58
C SER A 515 -16.99 -0.12 -22.21
N ALA A 516 -15.69 -0.04 -21.88
CA ALA A 516 -15.22 0.53 -20.63
C ALA A 516 -15.65 2.00 -20.49
N VAL A 517 -15.46 2.83 -21.52
CA VAL A 517 -15.88 4.24 -21.51
C VAL A 517 -17.40 4.37 -21.28
N ARG A 518 -18.21 3.54 -21.96
CA ARG A 518 -19.66 3.52 -21.75
C ARG A 518 -20.02 3.20 -20.30
N VAL A 519 -19.37 2.22 -19.68
CA VAL A 519 -19.60 1.89 -18.26
C VAL A 519 -19.20 3.06 -17.37
N ILE A 520 -18.03 3.67 -17.60
CA ILE A 520 -17.53 4.80 -16.81
C ILE A 520 -18.48 5.99 -16.86
N ASN A 521 -19.00 6.32 -18.04
CA ASN A 521 -19.93 7.43 -18.23
C ASN A 521 -21.27 7.23 -17.49
N ASN A 522 -21.59 5.99 -17.10
CA ASN A 522 -22.79 5.64 -16.32
C ASN A 522 -22.54 5.59 -14.80
N ILE A 523 -21.32 5.86 -14.34
CA ILE A 523 -21.00 5.97 -12.91
C ILE A 523 -21.28 7.41 -12.47
N GLU A 524 -22.07 7.62 -11.42
CA GLU A 524 -22.48 8.97 -10.98
C GLU A 524 -21.27 9.85 -10.59
N LYS A 525 -20.29 9.28 -9.90
CA LYS A 525 -19.09 9.97 -9.40
C LYS A 525 -17.87 9.08 -9.56
N PRO A 526 -17.34 8.92 -10.78
CA PRO A 526 -16.24 8.01 -11.00
C PRO A 526 -14.96 8.52 -10.33
N ASP A 527 -14.43 7.76 -9.36
CA ASP A 527 -13.14 8.05 -8.72
C ASP A 527 -12.17 6.89 -8.97
N PHE A 528 -11.26 7.09 -9.93
CA PHE A 528 -10.20 6.14 -10.25
C PHE A 528 -8.89 6.42 -9.50
N SER A 529 -8.86 7.44 -8.63
CA SER A 529 -7.64 7.84 -7.91
C SER A 529 -7.26 6.85 -6.80
N GLN A 530 -8.23 6.11 -6.26
CA GLN A 530 -8.00 5.07 -5.26
C GLN A 530 -7.60 3.77 -5.94
N GLN A 531 -6.40 3.25 -5.68
CA GLN A 531 -5.94 1.99 -6.28
C GLN A 531 -6.41 0.74 -5.54
N PHE A 532 -7.27 0.88 -4.54
CA PHE A 532 -7.81 -0.23 -3.77
C PHE A 532 -9.33 -0.20 -3.74
N VAL A 533 -9.92 -1.33 -3.39
CA VAL A 533 -11.35 -1.49 -3.14
C VAL A 533 -11.51 -2.14 -1.79
N MET A 534 -12.40 -1.58 -0.97
CA MET A 534 -12.71 -2.11 0.35
C MET A 534 -13.79 -3.18 0.25
N MET A 535 -13.47 -4.39 0.64
CA MET A 535 -14.45 -5.42 0.98
C MET A 535 -14.84 -5.27 2.44
N LYS A 536 -16.12 -5.46 2.72
CA LYS A 536 -16.68 -5.33 4.06
C LYS A 536 -17.48 -6.57 4.44
N ILE A 537 -17.39 -6.91 5.71
CA ILE A 537 -18.25 -7.90 6.38
C ILE A 537 -18.78 -7.18 7.61
N GLU A 538 -20.06 -6.82 7.60
CA GLU A 538 -20.69 -6.04 8.67
C GLU A 538 -21.78 -6.90 9.33
N GLY A 539 -21.61 -7.18 10.63
CA GLY A 539 -22.64 -7.78 11.47
C GLY A 539 -23.20 -6.76 12.47
N LYS A 540 -24.15 -7.17 13.31
CA LYS A 540 -24.78 -6.27 14.30
C LYS A 540 -23.82 -5.75 15.36
N ALA A 541 -22.80 -6.52 15.71
CA ALA A 541 -21.84 -6.20 16.77
C ALA A 541 -20.42 -5.91 16.26
N PHE A 542 -20.18 -5.95 14.94
CA PHE A 542 -18.82 -5.83 14.39
C PHE A 542 -18.78 -5.40 12.92
N GLY A 543 -17.62 -4.93 12.50
CA GLY A 543 -17.26 -4.75 11.09
C GLY A 543 -15.85 -5.25 10.85
N SER A 544 -15.66 -6.03 9.77
CA SER A 544 -14.36 -6.46 9.28
C SER A 544 -14.15 -5.92 7.87
N TYR A 545 -12.98 -5.34 7.63
CA TYR A 545 -12.68 -4.66 6.38
C TYR A 545 -11.34 -5.15 5.83
N ALA A 546 -11.32 -5.46 4.54
CA ALA A 546 -10.11 -5.79 3.83
C ALA A 546 -10.03 -4.98 2.54
N ALA A 547 -8.89 -4.35 2.30
CA ALA A 547 -8.61 -3.71 1.03
C ALA A 547 -7.94 -4.72 0.09
N PHE A 548 -8.39 -4.80 -1.16
CA PHE A 548 -7.59 -5.41 -2.21
C PHE A 548 -7.12 -4.34 -3.20
N GLN A 549 -5.89 -4.52 -3.69
CA GLN A 549 -5.30 -3.61 -4.65
C GLN A 549 -5.83 -3.96 -6.05
N THR A 550 -6.11 -2.94 -6.84
CA THR A 550 -6.52 -3.00 -8.24
C THR A 550 -5.53 -2.22 -9.12
N PRO A 551 -4.21 -2.52 -9.03
CA PRO A 551 -3.20 -1.72 -9.70
C PRO A 551 -3.24 -1.94 -11.21
N GLY A 552 -2.90 -0.90 -11.97
CA GLY A 552 -2.59 -0.99 -13.40
C GLY A 552 -3.78 -0.88 -14.36
N PHE A 553 -5.01 -0.76 -13.86
CA PHE A 553 -6.20 -0.69 -14.71
C PHE A 553 -7.01 0.58 -14.48
N ASN A 554 -6.32 1.73 -14.50
CA ASN A 554 -6.98 3.02 -14.52
C ASN A 554 -7.14 3.51 -15.98
N PRO A 555 -8.02 4.48 -16.25
CA PRO A 555 -8.22 5.01 -17.59
C PRO A 555 -6.93 5.53 -18.22
N GLU A 556 -6.08 6.26 -17.48
CA GLU A 556 -4.83 6.81 -18.04
C GLU A 556 -3.91 5.73 -18.61
N THR A 557 -3.61 4.67 -17.85
CA THR A 557 -2.73 3.59 -18.30
C THR A 557 -3.32 2.85 -19.49
N ALA A 558 -4.62 2.52 -19.46
CA ALA A 558 -5.28 1.83 -20.56
C ALA A 558 -5.23 2.66 -21.85
N PHE A 559 -5.55 3.95 -21.77
CA PHE A 559 -5.52 4.86 -22.92
C PHE A 559 -4.10 5.11 -23.45
N ALA A 560 -3.09 5.21 -22.57
CA ALA A 560 -1.70 5.34 -22.98
C ALA A 560 -1.17 4.09 -23.71
N GLU A 561 -1.59 2.89 -23.30
CA GLU A 561 -1.19 1.66 -24.00
C GLU A 561 -1.95 1.49 -25.32
N MET A 562 -3.25 1.79 -25.35
CA MET A 562 -4.08 1.67 -26.55
C MET A 562 -3.70 2.70 -27.63
N SER A 563 -3.25 3.90 -27.25
CA SER A 563 -2.83 4.91 -28.22
C SER A 563 -1.59 4.52 -29.03
N LYS A 564 -0.77 3.59 -28.53
CA LYS A 564 0.37 3.02 -29.26
C LYS A 564 -0.07 2.11 -30.41
N LEU A 565 -1.31 1.60 -30.37
CA LEU A 565 -1.87 0.69 -31.36
C LEU A 565 -2.80 1.42 -32.32
N ASP A 566 -3.67 2.28 -31.81
CA ASP A 566 -4.60 3.10 -32.57
C ASP A 566 -4.73 4.49 -31.93
N PHE A 567 -3.86 5.41 -32.35
CA PHE A 567 -3.80 6.75 -31.76
C PHE A 567 -5.09 7.53 -31.98
N ASP A 568 -5.58 7.61 -33.23
CA ASP A 568 -6.72 8.46 -33.59
C ASP A 568 -8.02 7.91 -32.99
N GLY A 569 -8.22 6.59 -33.04
CA GLY A 569 -9.39 5.95 -32.41
C GLY A 569 -9.37 6.09 -30.89
N THR A 570 -8.21 5.91 -30.26
CA THR A 570 -8.08 6.07 -28.80
C THR A 570 -8.29 7.53 -28.37
N LEU A 571 -7.79 8.51 -29.13
CA LEU A 571 -8.04 9.94 -28.88
C LEU A 571 -9.53 10.29 -29.00
N SER A 572 -10.20 9.74 -30.02
CA SER A 572 -11.65 9.90 -30.20
C SER A 572 -12.44 9.30 -29.02
N GLN A 573 -12.06 8.11 -28.55
CA GLN A 573 -12.68 7.51 -27.38
C GLN A 573 -12.42 8.33 -26.11
N ALA A 574 -11.24 8.91 -25.94
CA ALA A 574 -10.94 9.77 -24.78
C ALA A 574 -11.86 10.99 -24.76
N ALA A 575 -12.13 11.59 -25.92
CA ALA A 575 -13.05 12.72 -26.05
C ALA A 575 -14.51 12.38 -25.67
N SER A 576 -14.89 11.11 -25.66
CA SER A 576 -16.26 10.65 -25.34
C SER A 576 -16.56 10.50 -23.84
N PHE A 577 -15.58 10.71 -22.96
CA PHE A 577 -15.83 10.75 -21.51
C PHE A 577 -16.75 11.93 -21.14
N THR A 578 -17.84 11.67 -20.41
CA THR A 578 -18.76 12.70 -19.91
C THR A 578 -18.12 13.52 -18.80
N ASP A 579 -17.35 12.89 -17.91
CA ASP A 579 -16.55 13.57 -16.89
C ASP A 579 -15.38 14.33 -17.53
N LYS A 580 -15.35 15.66 -17.32
CA LYS A 580 -14.34 16.56 -17.91
C LYS A 580 -12.91 16.19 -17.45
N SER A 581 -12.74 15.76 -16.21
CA SER A 581 -11.42 15.42 -15.67
C SER A 581 -10.89 14.13 -16.26
N LEU A 582 -11.72 13.08 -16.34
CA LEU A 582 -11.32 11.82 -16.96
C LEU A 582 -10.99 12.03 -18.44
N ARG A 583 -11.78 12.85 -19.15
CA ARG A 583 -11.48 13.26 -20.52
C ARG A 583 -10.10 13.89 -20.63
N SER A 584 -9.76 14.85 -19.76
CA SER A 584 -8.46 15.51 -19.80
C SER A 584 -7.30 14.58 -19.43
N LEU A 585 -7.43 13.79 -18.37
CA LEU A 585 -6.39 12.85 -17.92
C LEU A 585 -6.09 11.80 -18.99
N THR A 586 -7.13 11.21 -19.59
CA THR A 586 -6.98 10.23 -20.67
C THR A 586 -6.46 10.88 -21.94
N THR A 587 -6.90 12.09 -22.29
CA THR A 587 -6.33 12.85 -23.43
C THR A 587 -4.83 13.07 -23.26
N ILE A 588 -4.37 13.51 -22.07
CA ILE A 588 -2.94 13.66 -21.78
C ILE A 588 -2.21 12.31 -21.92
N ALA A 589 -2.79 11.24 -21.40
CA ALA A 589 -2.22 9.90 -21.47
C ALA A 589 -2.11 9.38 -22.92
N VAL A 590 -3.07 9.69 -23.78
CA VAL A 590 -3.04 9.33 -25.21
C VAL A 590 -1.90 10.02 -25.95
N VAL A 591 -1.67 11.31 -25.68
CA VAL A 591 -0.68 12.12 -26.42
C VAL A 591 0.74 12.01 -25.87
N GLU A 592 0.92 11.63 -24.60
CA GLU A 592 2.24 11.53 -23.95
C GLU A 592 3.24 10.62 -24.71
N PRO A 593 2.87 9.42 -25.21
CA PRO A 593 3.79 8.59 -25.99
C PRO A 593 4.42 9.29 -27.21
N CYS A 594 3.77 10.31 -27.77
CA CYS A 594 4.29 11.10 -28.89
C CYS A 594 5.47 12.02 -28.52
N LEU A 595 5.78 12.17 -27.22
CA LEU A 595 6.94 12.90 -26.72
C LEU A 595 8.19 12.01 -26.59
N ALA A 596 8.04 10.68 -26.69
CA ALA A 596 9.17 9.77 -26.60
C ALA A 596 10.16 10.00 -27.77
N PRO A 597 11.48 10.00 -27.50
CA PRO A 597 12.47 10.12 -28.57
C PRO A 597 12.30 8.96 -29.56
N ALA A 598 12.38 9.26 -30.86
CA ALA A 598 12.29 8.25 -31.90
C ALA A 598 13.34 7.14 -31.64
N PRO A 599 12.97 5.85 -31.76
CA PRO A 599 13.93 4.77 -31.57
C PRO A 599 15.12 4.98 -32.52
N LYS A 600 16.34 4.93 -31.98
CA LYS A 600 17.56 5.07 -32.78
C LYS A 600 17.52 3.98 -33.87
N PRO A 601 17.79 4.33 -35.15
CA PRO A 601 17.84 3.32 -36.20
C PRO A 601 18.87 2.27 -35.80
N SER A 602 18.41 1.01 -35.68
CA SER A 602 19.29 -0.15 -35.51
C SER A 602 20.37 -0.07 -36.57
N SER A 603 21.63 0.01 -36.14
CA SER A 603 22.77 0.04 -37.06
C SER A 603 22.72 -1.23 -37.90
N ALA A 604 22.28 -1.11 -39.15
CA ALA A 604 22.22 -2.21 -40.09
C ALA A 604 23.57 -2.94 -40.07
N THR A 605 23.50 -4.24 -39.77
CA THR A 605 24.61 -5.18 -39.79
C THR A 605 25.39 -4.97 -41.08
N LYS A 606 26.66 -4.54 -40.97
CA LYS A 606 27.56 -4.40 -42.11
C LYS A 606 27.53 -5.71 -42.92
N PRO A 607 27.39 -5.65 -44.25
CA PRO A 607 27.47 -6.84 -45.08
C PRO A 607 28.81 -7.53 -44.85
N PRO A 608 28.84 -8.88 -44.82
CA PRO A 608 30.07 -9.63 -44.60
C PRO A 608 31.07 -9.25 -45.69
N LYS A 609 32.26 -8.78 -45.28
CA LYS A 609 33.38 -8.54 -46.19
C LYS A 609 33.70 -9.86 -46.89
N ALA A 610 33.58 -9.88 -48.21
CA ALA A 610 34.13 -10.94 -49.05
C ALA A 610 35.62 -11.08 -48.72
N LYS A 611 36.04 -12.31 -48.37
CA LYS A 611 37.46 -12.65 -48.23
C LYS A 611 38.07 -12.80 -49.63
N PRO A 612 39.31 -12.33 -49.83
CA PRO A 612 40.06 -12.49 -51.07
C PRO A 612 40.39 -13.96 -51.35
#